data_AF-A0A381Z5X2-F1
#
_entry.id   AF-A0A381Z5X2-F1
#
_cell.length_a   1.000
_cell.length_b   1.000
_cell.length_c   1.000
_cell.angle_alpha   90.00
_cell.angle_beta   90.00
_cell.angle_gamma   90.00
#
_symmetry.space_group_name_H-M   'P 1'
#
loop_
_entity.id
_entity.type
_entity.pdbx_description
1 polymer ?
#
loop_
_entity_poly.entity_id
_entity_poly.type
_entity_poly.pdbx_seq_one_letter_code
_entity_poly.pdbx_strand_id
1 'polypeptide(L)' 'MPELDCWKWEEVEIPDLDEGKILIKSLYLSIDPYMRGRMNDAKSYADPVKIGDVMTGES' A
#
# COMPACT_ATOMS: atom_id res chain seq x y z
N MET A 1 -14.66 -9.47 6.85
CA MET A 1 -13.74 -8.41 7.32
C MET A 1 -12.34 -9.00 7.26
N PRO A 2 -11.28 -8.28 6.87
CA PRO A 2 -9.94 -8.86 6.84
C PRO A 2 -9.55 -9.34 8.25
N GLU A 3 -8.97 -10.53 8.32
CA GLU A 3 -8.44 -11.12 9.55
C GLU A 3 -6.93 -10.79 9.69
N LEU A 4 -6.34 -11.10 10.85
CA LEU A 4 -4.93 -10.75 11.12
C LEU A 4 -3.95 -11.47 10.18
N ASP A 5 -4.31 -12.66 9.70
CA ASP A 5 -3.53 -13.46 8.76
C ASP A 5 -3.45 -12.88 7.34
N CYS A 6 -4.33 -11.92 7.02
CA CYS A 6 -4.33 -11.20 5.75
C CYS A 6 -3.22 -10.15 5.66
N TRP A 7 -2.47 -9.92 6.75
CA TRP A 7 -1.48 -8.86 6.87
C TRP A 7 -0.11 -9.44 7.23
N LYS A 8 0.93 -8.86 6.64
CA LYS A 8 2.33 -9.16 6.96
C LYS A 8 3.02 -7.89 7.41
N TRP A 9 3.67 -7.95 8.58
CA TRP A 9 4.56 -6.90 9.04
C TRP A 9 5.94 -7.08 8.39
N GLU A 10 6.45 -6.00 7.81
CA GLU A 10 7.80 -5.95 7.26
C GLU A 10 8.53 -4.71 7.78
N GLU A 11 9.81 -4.87 8.10
CA GLU A 11 10.72 -3.78 8.44
C GLU A 11 11.57 -3.46 7.21
N VAL A 12 11.68 -2.18 6.88
CA VAL A 12 12.46 -1.69 5.74
C VAL A 12 13.40 -0.58 6.20
N GLU A 13 14.59 -0.51 5.61
CA GLU A 13 15.51 0.59 5.86
C GLU A 13 14.96 1.89 5.26
N ILE A 14 15.13 3.00 5.98
CA ILE A 14 14.77 4.32 5.48
C ILE A 14 15.87 4.76 4.50
N PRO A 15 15.55 5.01 3.22
CA PRO A 15 16.55 5.40 2.24
C PRO A 15 17.07 6.81 2.49
N ASP A 16 18.29 7.08 2.03
CA ASP A 16 18.87 8.43 2.03
C ASP A 16 18.04 9.40 1.17
N LEU A 17 18.02 10.67 1.57
CA LEU A 17 17.24 11.72 0.90
C LEU A 17 18.08 12.42 -0.17
N ASP A 18 17.75 12.18 -1.44
CA ASP A 18 18.38 12.89 -2.56
C ASP A 18 17.93 14.35 -2.67
N GLU A 19 18.71 15.15 -3.38
CA GLU A 19 18.39 16.56 -3.68
C GLU A 19 17.03 16.68 -4.38
N GLY A 20 16.20 17.62 -3.91
CA GLY A 20 14.86 17.88 -4.45
C GLY A 20 13.78 16.88 -4.02
N LYS A 21 14.08 15.88 -3.18
CA LYS A 21 13.09 14.96 -2.62
C LYS A 21 12.67 15.38 -1.21
N ILE A 22 11.54 14.81 -0.75
CA ILE A 22 11.08 14.91 0.64
C ILE A 22 10.85 13.52 1.23
N LEU A 23 11.10 13.38 2.53
CA LEU A 23 10.77 12.19 3.30
C LEU A 23 9.49 12.44 4.10
N ILE A 24 8.50 11.55 3.96
CA ILE A 24 7.19 11.68 4.62
C ILE A 24 7.06 10.57 5.68
N LYS A 25 6.80 10.97 6.93
CA LYS A 25 6.40 10.04 7.99
C LYS A 25 4.87 9.99 8.08
N SER A 26 4.26 8.98 7.48
CA SER A 26 2.83 8.73 7.61
C SER A 26 2.46 8.43 9.06
N LEU A 27 1.58 9.23 9.65
CA LEU A 27 1.08 9.01 11.03
C LEU A 27 -0.19 8.15 11.05
N TYR A 28 -0.95 8.21 9.97
CA TYR A 28 -2.21 7.47 9.79
C TYR A 28 -2.31 7.04 8.33
N LEU A 29 -2.99 5.91 8.11
CA LEU A 29 -3.35 5.39 6.80
C LEU A 29 -4.84 5.09 6.82
N SER A 30 -5.59 5.63 5.86
CA SER A 30 -7.00 5.28 5.67
C SER A 30 -7.12 3.87 5.10
N ILE A 31 -8.12 3.11 5.55
CA ILE A 31 -8.46 1.80 5.00
C ILE A 31 -9.90 1.86 4.50
N ASP A 32 -10.06 1.84 3.19
CA ASP A 32 -11.34 2.13 2.54
C ASP A 32 -11.81 0.97 1.64
N PRO A 33 -13.12 0.83 1.40
CA PRO A 33 -13.67 -0.24 0.57
C PRO A 33 -13.09 -0.34 -0.84
N TYR A 34 -12.63 0.79 -1.43
CA TYR A 34 -12.05 0.78 -2.78
C TYR A 34 -10.77 -0.08 -2.88
N MET A 35 -10.01 -0.23 -1.78
CA MET A 35 -8.79 -1.01 -1.74
C MET A 35 -9.04 -2.48 -2.12
N ARG A 36 -10.22 -3.02 -1.81
CA ARG A 36 -10.59 -4.38 -2.21
C ARG A 36 -10.64 -4.55 -3.74
N GLY A 37 -11.07 -3.52 -4.45
CA GLY A 37 -11.08 -3.47 -5.91
C GLY A 37 -9.68 -3.43 -6.49
N ARG A 38 -8.74 -2.74 -5.82
CA ARG A 38 -7.31 -2.72 -6.20
C ARG A 38 -6.63 -4.08 -6.05
N MET A 39 -7.15 -4.97 -5.20
CA MET A 39 -6.66 -6.34 -5.05
C MET A 39 -7.30 -7.35 -6.03
N ASN A 40 -8.32 -6.93 -6.80
CA ASN A 40 -9.03 -7.82 -7.71
C ASN A 40 -8.30 -7.90 -9.06
N ASP A 41 -7.96 -9.10 -9.50
CA ASP A 41 -7.27 -9.36 -10.77
C ASP A 41 -8.19 -9.30 -12.01
N ALA A 42 -9.47 -8.97 -11.82
CA ALA A 42 -10.38 -8.66 -12.91
C ALA A 42 -9.93 -7.43 -13.73
N LYS A 43 -10.32 -7.40 -15.01
CA LYS A 43 -9.95 -6.34 -15.94
C LYS A 43 -10.36 -4.96 -15.41
N SER A 44 -9.39 -4.10 -15.15
CA SER A 44 -9.53 -2.74 -14.63
C SER A 44 -8.65 -1.77 -15.43
N TYR A 45 -8.86 -0.46 -15.23
CA TYR A 45 -8.02 0.59 -15.80
C TYR A 45 -6.67 0.74 -15.07
N ALA A 46 -6.59 0.26 -13.84
CA ALA A 46 -5.35 0.22 -13.05
C ALA A 46 -4.95 -1.23 -12.81
N ASP A 47 -3.64 -1.49 -12.82
CA ASP A 47 -3.11 -2.80 -12.50
C ASP A 47 -3.46 -3.19 -11.05
N PRO A 48 -3.83 -4.46 -10.82
CA PRO A 48 -4.12 -4.94 -9.49
C PRO A 48 -2.83 -5.05 -8.66
N VAL A 49 -2.97 -4.80 -7.37
CA VAL A 49 -1.92 -5.06 -6.38
C VAL A 49 -1.80 -6.57 -6.19
N LYS A 50 -0.59 -7.11 -6.41
CA LYS A 50 -0.37 -8.56 -6.35
C LYS A 50 -0.20 -9.02 -4.91
N ILE A 51 -0.34 -10.33 -4.70
CA ILE A 51 -0.03 -10.94 -3.41
C ILE A 51 1.45 -10.68 -3.09
N GLY A 52 1.71 -10.09 -1.92
CA GLY A 52 3.04 -9.74 -1.45
C GLY A 52 3.47 -8.30 -1.77
N ASP A 53 2.73 -7.58 -2.61
CA ASP A 53 2.97 -6.16 -2.85
C ASP A 53 2.45 -5.32 -1.66
N VAL A 54 3.02 -4.12 -1.49
CA VAL A 54 2.59 -3.17 -0.47
C VAL A 54 1.26 -2.54 -0.87
N MET A 55 0.26 -2.59 0.02
CA MET A 55 -1.00 -1.90 -0.20
C MET A 55 -0.82 -0.39 -0.11
N THR A 56 -1.16 0.33 -1.18
CA THR A 56 -1.07 1.79 -1.23
C THR A 56 -2.36 2.45 -0.74
N GLY A 57 -2.23 3.48 0.08
CA GLY A 57 -3.30 4.46 0.27
C GLY A 57 -3.50 5.31 -0.99
N GLU A 58 -4.71 5.81 -1.18
CA GLU A 58 -5.07 6.78 -2.22
C GLU A 58 -5.43 8.07 -1.48
N SER A 59 -4.83 9.18 -1.93
CA SER A 59 -5.04 10.53 -1.41
C SER A 59 -6.21 11.23 -2.07
#